data_AF-A0A7K4B9I7-F1
#
_entry.id   AF-A0A7K4B9I7-F1
#
_cell.length_a   1.000
_cell.length_b   1.000
_cell.length_c   1.000
_cell.angle_alpha   90.00
_cell.angle_beta   90.00
_cell.angle_gamma   90.00
#
_symmetry.space_group_name_H-M   'P 1'
#
loop_
_entity.id
_entity.type
_entity.pdbx_description
1 polymer ?
#
loop_
_entity_poly.entity_id
_entity_poly.type
_entity_poly.pdbx_seq_one_letter_code
_entity_poly.pdbx_strand_id
1 'polypeptide(L)'
;MRITPDIESEILHAVRTVYKKSGEYEIVIARTVISLEIMENPRDYPALKRYNLSERRKWITMVCDRHFEPFSTNWRNGAWLITPEVLA
;
A
#
# COMPACT_ATOMS: atom_id res chain seq x y z
N MET A 1 -2.35 -3.20 17.45
CA MET A 1 -2.76 -4.00 16.27
C MET A 1 -1.50 -4.63 15.69
N ARG A 2 -1.41 -5.96 15.55
CA ARG A 2 -0.20 -6.61 15.02
C ARG A 2 -0.41 -6.91 13.53
N ILE A 3 0.52 -6.47 12.69
CA ILE A 3 0.50 -6.78 11.25
C ILE A 3 0.71 -8.30 11.11
N THR A 4 -0.20 -8.97 10.41
CA THR A 4 -0.05 -10.38 10.06
C THR A 4 0.71 -10.50 8.73
N PRO A 5 1.46 -11.60 8.50
CA PRO A 5 2.20 -11.79 7.26
C PRO A 5 1.34 -11.66 6.00
N ASP A 6 0.10 -12.15 6.03
CA ASP A 6 -0.83 -12.05 4.88
C ASP A 6 -1.20 -10.60 4.55
N ILE A 7 -1.47 -9.77 5.58
CA ILE A 7 -1.81 -8.35 5.41
C ILE A 7 -0.61 -7.59 4.85
N GLU A 8 0.58 -7.88 5.37
CA GLU A 8 1.83 -7.28 4.92
C GLU A 8 2.09 -7.62 3.45
N SER A 9 2.02 -8.91 3.10
CA SER A 9 2.22 -9.41 1.74
C SER A 9 1.23 -8.79 0.75
N GLU A 10 -0.07 -8.73 1.08
CA GLU A 10 -1.09 -8.16 0.20
C GLU A 10 -0.92 -6.66 -0.02
N ILE A 11 -0.53 -5.88 1.00
CA ILE A 11 -0.27 -4.45 0.83
C ILE A 11 0.96 -4.23 -0.04
N LEU A 12 2.04 -4.98 0.20
CA LEU A 12 3.25 -4.91 -0.65
C LEU A 12 2.94 -5.32 -2.08
N HIS A 13 2.07 -6.32 -2.28
CA HIS A 13 1.58 -6.68 -3.61
C HIS A 13 0.82 -5.54 -4.27
N ALA A 14 -0.11 -4.89 -3.56
CA ALA A 14 -0.85 -3.74 -4.09
C ALA A 14 0.08 -2.58 -4.47
N VAL A 15 1.07 -2.26 -3.64
CA VAL A 15 2.08 -1.22 -3.95
C VAL A 15 2.86 -1.58 -5.21
N ARG A 16 3.34 -2.83 -5.33
CA ARG A 16 4.05 -3.32 -6.53
C ARG A 16 3.18 -3.23 -7.78
N THR A 17 1.89 -3.56 -7.68
CA THR A 17 0.95 -3.48 -8.79
C THR A 17 0.74 -2.04 -9.23
N VAL A 18 0.53 -1.10 -8.28
CA VAL A 18 0.40 0.33 -8.58
C VAL A 18 1.69 0.89 -9.19
N TYR A 19 2.84 0.54 -8.64
CA TYR A 19 4.15 0.95 -9.16
C TYR A 19 4.34 0.51 -10.61
N LYS A 20 4.12 -0.78 -10.91
CA LYS A 20 4.25 -1.32 -12.27
C LYS A 20 3.31 -0.66 -13.28
N LYS A 21 2.11 -0.22 -12.85
CA LYS A 21 1.16 0.50 -13.71
C LYS A 21 1.64 1.91 -14.08
N SER A 22 2.48 2.53 -13.25
CA SER A 22 2.98 3.89 -13.52
C SER A 22 4.00 3.95 -14.66
N GLY A 23 4.82 2.91 -14.82
CA GLY A 23 5.91 2.87 -15.81
C GLY A 23 7.08 3.80 -15.50
N GLU A 24 7.07 4.47 -14.34
CA GLU A 24 8.12 5.40 -13.91
C GLU A 24 9.25 4.69 -13.15
N TYR A 25 10.46 5.25 -13.19
CA TYR A 25 11.59 4.75 -12.39
C TYR A 25 11.38 5.01 -10.89
N GLU A 26 10.79 6.15 -10.55
CA GLU A 26 10.56 6.59 -9.17
C GLU A 26 9.17 7.23 -9.11
N ILE A 27 8.37 6.85 -8.11
CA ILE A 27 7.00 7.37 -7.97
C ILE A 27 6.62 7.55 -6.51
N VAL A 28 5.92 8.66 -6.24
CA VAL A 28 5.19 8.87 -4.99
C VAL A 28 3.81 8.21 -5.10
N ILE A 29 3.58 7.16 -4.32
CA ILE A 29 2.30 6.46 -4.28
C ILE A 29 1.49 6.91 -3.07
N ALA A 30 0.31 7.49 -3.33
CA ALA A 30 -0.63 7.87 -2.28
C ALA A 30 -1.43 6.67 -1.77
N ARG A 31 -1.74 6.67 -0.46
CA ARG A 31 -2.57 5.65 0.20
C ARG A 31 -3.92 5.42 -0.48
N THR A 32 -4.51 6.49 -1.03
CA THR A 32 -5.78 6.40 -1.75
C THR A 32 -5.66 5.53 -3.00
N VAL A 33 -4.54 5.60 -3.71
CA VAL A 33 -4.28 4.78 -4.90
C VAL A 33 -4.13 3.30 -4.51
N ILE A 34 -3.37 3.02 -3.45
CA ILE A 34 -3.24 1.65 -2.89
C ILE A 34 -4.62 1.12 -2.43
N SER A 35 -5.40 1.97 -1.75
CA SER A 35 -6.74 1.60 -1.29
C SER A 35 -7.69 1.32 -2.46
N LEU A 36 -7.59 2.08 -3.54
CA LEU A 36 -8.41 1.93 -4.74
C LEU A 36 -8.08 0.60 -5.43
N GLU A 37 -6.80 0.30 -5.62
CA GLU A 37 -6.34 -0.98 -6.16
C GLU A 37 -6.93 -2.18 -5.39
N ILE A 38 -6.91 -2.13 -4.05
CA ILE A 38 -7.48 -3.19 -3.20
C ILE A 38 -9.01 -3.29 -3.33
N MET A 39 -9.69 -2.14 -3.49
CA MET A 39 -11.14 -2.09 -3.60
C MET A 39 -11.65 -2.55 -4.97
N GLU A 40 -10.92 -2.26 -6.04
CA GLU A 40 -11.26 -2.62 -7.41
C GLU A 40 -10.94 -4.09 -7.71
N ASN A 41 -9.89 -4.64 -7.09
CA ASN A 41 -9.46 -6.02 -7.30
C ASN A 41 -9.53 -6.89 -6.02
N PRO A 42 -10.68 -6.99 -5.33
CA PRO A 42 -10.78 -7.64 -4.01
C PRO A 42 -10.52 -9.15 -4.01
N ARG A 43 -10.40 -9.78 -5.20
CA ARG A 43 -10.03 -11.19 -5.36
C ARG A 43 -8.54 -11.42 -5.12
N ASP A 44 -7.72 -10.40 -5.38
CA ASP A 44 -6.26 -10.46 -5.25
C ASP A 44 -5.80 -10.15 -3.81
N TYR A 45 -6.72 -9.64 -2.98
CA TYR A 45 -6.45 -9.20 -1.61
C TYR A 45 -7.45 -9.80 -0.59
N PRO A 46 -7.53 -11.13 -0.45
CA PRO A 46 -8.52 -11.79 0.42
C PRO A 46 -8.40 -11.43 1.90
N ALA A 47 -7.18 -11.22 2.43
CA ALA A 47 -6.97 -10.84 3.82
C ALA A 47 -7.38 -9.39 4.10
N LEU A 48 -7.28 -8.50 3.11
CA LEU A 48 -7.69 -7.10 3.22
C LEU A 48 -9.19 -6.88 2.95
N LYS A 49 -9.82 -7.73 2.13
CA LYS A 49 -11.24 -7.63 1.76
C LYS A 49 -12.20 -7.61 2.96
N ARG A 50 -11.85 -8.31 4.06
CA ARG A 50 -12.68 -8.40 5.27
C ARG A 50 -12.74 -7.12 6.11
N TYR A 51 -11.86 -6.15 5.83
CA TYR A 51 -11.74 -4.92 6.61
C TYR A 51 -12.47 -3.75 5.93
N ASN A 52 -13.03 -2.87 6.75
CA ASN A 52 -13.63 -1.63 6.23
C ASN A 52 -12.55 -0.64 5.75
N LEU A 53 -12.97 0.45 5.10
CA LEU A 53 -12.05 1.43 4.53
C LEU A 53 -11.11 2.07 5.59
N SER A 54 -11.60 2.33 6.80
CA SER A 54 -10.80 2.93 7.88
C SER A 54 -9.72 1.97 8.37
N GLU A 55 -10.06 0.70 8.58
CA GLU A 55 -9.12 -0.35 8.96
C GLU A 55 -8.09 -0.61 7.87
N ARG A 56 -8.50 -0.71 6.61
CA ARG A 56 -7.57 -0.85 5.48
C ARG A 56 -6.58 0.31 5.41
N ARG A 57 -7.04 1.55 5.59
CA ARG A 57 -6.15 2.73 5.61
C ARG A 57 -5.13 2.64 6.74
N LYS A 58 -5.50 2.13 7.92
CA LYS A 58 -4.55 1.90 9.02
C LYS A 58 -3.52 0.84 8.64
N TRP A 59 -3.95 -0.28 8.08
CA TRP A 59 -3.04 -1.34 7.62
C TRP A 59 -2.06 -0.85 6.57
N ILE A 60 -2.55 -0.17 5.52
CA ILE A 60 -1.70 0.40 4.47
C ILE A 60 -0.67 1.36 5.08
N THR A 61 -1.10 2.27 5.95
CA THR A 61 -0.19 3.21 6.60
C THR A 61 0.89 2.48 7.40
N MET A 62 0.50 1.53 8.26
CA MET A 62 1.45 0.80 9.09
C MET A 62 2.45 -0.06 8.32
N VAL A 63 2.02 -0.69 7.22
CA VAL A 63 2.91 -1.47 6.35
C VAL A 63 3.83 -0.53 5.58
N CYS A 64 3.28 0.49 4.93
CA CYS A 64 4.09 1.39 4.12
C CYS A 64 5.13 2.17 4.95
N ASP A 65 4.79 2.60 6.16
CA ASP A 65 5.75 3.25 7.08
C ASP A 65 6.92 2.33 7.51
N ARG A 66 6.75 1.01 7.40
CA ARG A 66 7.81 0.03 7.70
C ARG A 66 8.74 -0.23 6.53
N HIS A 67 8.21 -0.16 5.31
CA HIS A 67 8.90 -0.65 4.10
C HIS A 67 9.39 0.46 3.17
N PHE A 68 8.82 1.66 3.26
CA PHE A 68 9.07 2.72 2.30
C PHE A 68 9.36 4.05 2.99
N GLU A 69 10.09 4.92 2.28
CA GLU A 69 10.37 6.26 2.76
C GLU A 69 9.08 7.11 2.69
N PRO A 70 8.67 7.76 3.80
CA PRO A 70 7.47 8.58 3.79
C PRO A 70 7.72 9.91 3.07
N PHE A 71 6.95 10.15 2.01
CA PHE A 71 6.90 11.45 1.34
C PHE A 71 5.96 12.42 2.07
N SER A 72 4.85 11.90 2.61
CA SER A 72 3.91 12.63 3.46
C SER A 72 3.36 11.71 4.54
N THR A 73 3.58 12.07 5.81
CA THR A 73 3.16 11.30 7.00
C THR A 73 1.81 11.75 7.56
N ASN A 74 1.15 12.75 6.95
CA ASN A 74 -0.12 13.22 7.46
C ASN A 74 -1.19 12.15 7.30
N TRP A 75 -1.90 11.84 8.39
CA TRP A 75 -2.85 10.73 8.47
C TRP A 75 -3.97 10.76 7.42
N ARG A 76 -4.24 11.91 6.77
CA ARG A 76 -5.16 12.04 5.62
C ARG A 76 -4.51 11.70 4.28
N ASN A 77 -3.26 12.10 4.08
CA ASN A 77 -2.55 12.11 2.79
C ASN A 77 -1.27 11.27 2.86
N GLY A 78 -1.32 10.10 3.51
CA GLY A 78 -0.19 9.17 3.54
C GLY A 78 0.30 8.90 2.12
N ALA A 79 1.58 9.14 1.87
CA ALA A 79 2.22 8.91 0.59
C ALA A 79 3.67 8.51 0.80
N TRP A 80 4.16 7.59 -0.02
CA TRP A 80 5.49 7.01 0.14
C TRP A 80 6.23 7.01 -1.18
N LEU A 81 7.54 7.22 -1.09
CA LEU A 81 8.44 7.15 -2.23
C LEU A 81 8.76 5.68 -2.51
N ILE A 82 8.53 5.24 -3.74
CA ILE A 82 8.78 3.89 -4.18
C ILE A 82 9.82 3.94 -5.31
N THR A 83 10.94 3.24 -5.10
CA THR A 83 12.02 3.06 -6.07
C THR A 83 12.20 1.57 -6.40
N PRO A 84 12.88 1.22 -7.51
CA PRO A 84 13.04 -0.18 -7.91
C PRO A 84 13.83 -1.00 -6.87
N GLU A 85 14.78 -0.38 -6.18
CA GLU A 85 15.67 -1.04 -5.23
C GLU A 85 14.93 -1.50 -3.98
N VAL A 86 13.86 -0.80 -3.59
CA VAL A 86 13.03 -1.15 -2.43
C VAL A 86 12.01 -2.26 -2.79
N LEU A 87 11.77 -2.49 -4.08
CA LEU A 87 10.85 -3.51 -4.56
C LEU A 87 11.51 -4.84 -4.97
N ALA A 88 12.82 -4.83 -5.21
CA ALA A 88 13.66 -5.99 -5.57
C ALA A 88 13.79 -7.01 -4.43
#